data_AF-A0A7L5STQ4-F1
#
_entry.id   AF-A0A7L5STQ4-F1
#
_cell.length_a   1.000
_cell.length_b   1.000
_cell.length_c   1.000
_cell.angle_alpha   90.00
_cell.angle_beta   90.00
_cell.angle_gamma   90.00
#
_symmetry.space_group_name_H-M   'P 1'
#
loop_
_entity.id
_entity.type
_entity.pdbx_description
1 polymer ?
#
loop_
_entity_poly.entity_id
_entity_poly.type
_entity_poly.pdbx_seq_one_letter_code
_entity_poly.pdbx_strand_id
1 'polypeptide(L)'
;MEFARAAWDPELHGFRVDPTAYLAELPRLRAALPPGAWAFASDEGHYRLGSGTRCVKDLGLAGVDIPGGKDSGLTLTFVPSRWKHDAGLRIRYTGVRHFSITYEHAIDWMETDTVLLDEILPHDAGCSHEIVLTDAVIVVHCRDLAAVWGGV
;
A
#
# COMPACT_ATOMS: atom_id res chain seq x y z
N MET A 1 -6.00 -1.37 9.76
CA MET A 1 -4.63 -1.04 10.17
C MET A 1 -4.51 -1.18 11.68
N GLU A 2 -3.48 -1.87 12.16
CA GLU A 2 -3.19 -2.09 13.59
C GLU A 2 -2.50 -0.88 14.22
N PHE A 3 -1.38 -0.43 13.64
CA PHE A 3 -0.54 0.62 14.20
C PHE A 3 -0.69 1.95 13.47
N ALA A 4 -0.64 1.93 12.14
CA ALA A 4 -0.80 3.13 11.34
C ALA A 4 -2.26 3.64 11.35
N ARG A 5 -2.44 4.91 11.02
CA ARG A 5 -3.75 5.59 10.98
C ARG A 5 -3.93 6.29 9.64
N ALA A 6 -5.07 6.04 9.01
CA ALA A 6 -5.55 6.77 7.84
C ALA A 6 -7.08 6.81 7.93
N ALA A 7 -7.65 7.99 8.22
CA ALA A 7 -9.09 8.16 8.38
C ALA A 7 -9.52 9.59 8.06
N TRP A 8 -10.80 9.78 7.72
CA TRP A 8 -11.39 11.10 7.58
C TRP A 8 -11.38 11.83 8.93
N ASP A 9 -10.92 13.08 8.92
CA ASP A 9 -10.93 13.99 10.06
C ASP A 9 -11.87 15.17 9.74
N PRO A 10 -13.01 15.28 10.43
CA PRO A 10 -13.99 16.33 10.16
C PRO A 10 -13.48 17.72 10.54
N GLU A 11 -12.52 17.85 11.47
CA GLU A 11 -11.95 19.15 11.87
C GLU A 11 -10.97 19.67 10.82
N LEU A 12 -10.24 18.76 10.16
CA LEU A 12 -9.34 19.10 9.06
C LEU A 12 -10.06 19.24 7.71
N HIS A 13 -11.32 18.80 7.62
CA HIS A 13 -12.04 18.60 6.36
C HIS A 13 -11.20 17.80 5.35
N GLY A 14 -10.56 16.72 5.81
CA GLY A 14 -9.67 15.91 4.99
C GLY A 14 -9.16 14.67 5.72
N PHE A 15 -8.29 13.90 5.08
CA PHE A 15 -7.73 12.68 5.68
C PHE A 15 -6.57 12.99 6.62
N ARG A 16 -6.67 12.52 7.86
CA ARG A 16 -5.54 12.44 8.79
C ARG A 16 -4.80 11.14 8.55
N VAL A 17 -3.50 11.25 8.27
CA VAL A 17 -2.59 10.12 8.07
C VAL A 17 -1.44 10.20 9.06
N ASP A 18 -1.15 9.10 9.76
CA ASP A 18 -0.10 9.04 10.77
C ASP A 18 0.55 7.64 10.81
N PRO A 19 1.79 7.49 10.31
CA PRO A 19 2.55 6.24 10.38
C PRO A 19 3.38 6.10 11.67
N THR A 20 3.36 7.07 12.59
CA THR A 20 4.34 7.18 13.69
C THR A 20 4.39 5.92 14.56
N ALA A 21 3.23 5.41 14.97
CA ALA A 21 3.16 4.18 15.79
C ALA A 21 3.66 2.95 15.02
N TYR A 22 3.34 2.86 13.72
CA TYR A 22 3.81 1.77 12.87
C TYR A 22 5.33 1.81 12.68
N LEU A 23 5.89 2.99 12.43
CA LEU A 23 7.34 3.19 12.32
C LEU A 23 8.10 2.85 13.61
N ALA A 24 7.49 3.10 14.77
CA ALA A 24 8.06 2.71 16.05
C ALA A 24 8.07 1.19 16.27
N GLU A 25 7.06 0.48 15.76
CA GLU A 25 6.95 -0.97 15.86
C GLU A 25 7.80 -1.70 14.80
N LEU A 26 7.96 -1.11 13.61
CA LEU A 26 8.58 -1.73 12.45
C LEU A 26 9.92 -2.46 12.74
N PRO A 27 10.88 -1.92 13.53
CA PRO A 27 12.11 -2.64 13.87
C PRO A 27 11.88 -4.00 14.54
N ARG A 28 10.80 -4.15 15.31
CA ARG A 28 10.42 -5.38 16.01
C ARG A 28 9.84 -6.42 15.04
N LEU A 29 9.26 -5.97 13.93
CA LEU A 29 8.66 -6.84 12.91
C LEU A 29 9.71 -7.44 11.96
N ARG A 30 10.93 -6.89 11.89
CA ARG A 30 11.97 -7.29 10.93
C ARG A 30 12.22 -8.79 10.84
N ALA A 31 12.29 -9.47 11.97
CA ALA A 31 12.59 -10.91 12.01
C ALA A 31 11.42 -11.79 11.53
N ALA A 32 10.20 -11.26 11.55
CA ALA A 32 8.99 -11.97 11.18
C ALA A 32 8.50 -11.62 9.75
N LEU A 33 9.01 -10.54 9.17
CA LEU A 33 8.67 -10.13 7.80
C LEU A 33 9.52 -10.85 6.74
N PRO A 34 8.91 -11.29 5.63
CA PRO A 34 9.64 -11.72 4.45
C PRO A 34 10.61 -10.62 3.93
N PRO A 35 11.70 -10.99 3.24
CA PRO A 35 12.71 -10.01 2.80
C PRO A 35 12.18 -8.88 1.93
N GLY A 36 11.28 -9.18 0.98
CA GLY A 36 10.73 -8.17 0.08
C GLY A 36 9.73 -7.24 0.78
N ALA A 37 8.86 -7.81 1.61
CA ALA A 37 7.98 -7.08 2.51
C ALA A 37 8.75 -6.12 3.44
N TRP A 38 9.83 -6.60 4.07
CA TRP A 38 10.71 -5.75 4.87
C TRP A 38 11.38 -4.65 4.05
N ALA A 39 11.95 -4.98 2.88
CA ALA A 39 12.63 -4.02 2.03
C ALA A 39 11.71 -2.87 1.60
N PHE A 40 10.44 -3.16 1.34
CA PHE A 40 9.44 -2.15 1.01
C PHE A 40 9.01 -1.34 2.23
N ALA A 41 8.58 -2.00 3.31
CA ALA A 41 8.09 -1.33 4.51
C ALA A 41 9.16 -0.51 5.26
N SER A 42 10.45 -0.85 5.12
CA SER A 42 11.55 -0.12 5.77
C SER A 42 12.21 0.93 4.90
N ASP A 43 11.76 1.16 3.67
CA ASP A 43 12.26 2.26 2.84
C ASP A 43 11.90 3.60 3.49
N GLU A 44 12.90 4.37 3.91
CA GLU A 44 12.66 5.66 4.57
C GLU A 44 11.89 6.66 3.68
N GLY A 45 12.03 6.56 2.35
CA GLY A 45 11.30 7.39 1.39
C GLY A 45 9.79 7.15 1.42
N HIS A 46 9.39 5.93 1.77
CA HIS A 46 8.01 5.47 1.77
C HIS A 46 7.10 6.32 2.67
N TYR A 47 7.61 6.75 3.83
CA TYR A 47 6.86 7.51 4.84
C TYR A 47 7.22 9.01 4.91
N ARG A 48 8.03 9.52 3.97
CA ARG A 48 8.32 10.97 3.85
C ARG A 48 7.16 11.71 3.17
N LEU A 49 5.98 11.70 3.80
CA LEU A 49 4.69 12.08 3.18
C LEU A 49 4.65 13.48 2.55
N GLY A 50 5.39 14.45 3.09
CA GLY A 50 5.39 15.85 2.63
C GLY A 50 6.48 16.23 1.63
N SER A 51 7.51 15.41 1.44
CA SER A 51 8.70 15.77 0.65
C SER A 51 9.35 14.63 -0.12
N GLY A 52 8.87 13.39 0.04
CA GLY A 52 9.42 12.21 -0.62
C GLY A 52 8.77 11.98 -1.97
N THR A 53 9.57 11.89 -3.03
CA THR A 53 9.10 11.54 -4.38
C THR A 53 8.88 10.03 -4.58
N ARG A 54 9.26 9.22 -3.57
CA ARG A 54 9.02 7.76 -3.47
C ARG A 54 8.20 7.41 -2.22
N CYS A 55 7.24 8.25 -1.90
CA CYS A 55 6.26 8.01 -0.84
C CYS A 55 5.01 7.37 -1.45
N VAL A 56 4.33 6.46 -0.74
CA VAL A 56 3.09 5.84 -1.27
C VAL A 56 1.91 6.79 -1.33
N LYS A 57 1.85 7.80 -0.44
CA LYS A 57 0.70 8.70 -0.34
C LYS A 57 0.49 9.46 -1.66
N ASP A 58 -0.76 9.55 -2.10
CA ASP A 58 -1.23 10.20 -3.34
C ASP A 58 -0.89 9.45 -4.64
N LEU A 59 -0.37 8.22 -4.55
CA LEU A 59 -0.31 7.33 -5.71
C LEU A 59 -1.72 6.89 -6.12
N GLY A 60 -2.07 6.99 -7.40
CA GLY A 60 -3.39 6.60 -7.91
C GLY A 60 -3.43 5.13 -8.30
N LEU A 61 -4.43 4.36 -7.87
CA LEU A 61 -4.60 2.97 -8.30
C LEU A 61 -4.99 2.93 -9.79
N ALA A 62 -4.13 2.33 -10.62
CA ALA A 62 -4.29 2.28 -12.07
C ALA A 62 -4.58 0.89 -12.63
N GLY A 63 -4.19 -0.17 -11.91
CA GLY A 63 -4.41 -1.52 -12.39
C GLY A 63 -4.23 -2.58 -11.34
N VAL A 64 -5.06 -3.61 -11.46
CA VAL A 64 -5.02 -4.84 -10.68
C VAL A 64 -4.94 -5.99 -11.68
N ASP A 65 -3.78 -6.63 -11.75
CA ASP A 65 -3.55 -7.78 -12.63
C ASP A 65 -3.49 -9.07 -11.80
N ILE A 66 -4.41 -9.99 -12.09
CA ILE A 66 -4.50 -11.31 -11.49
C ILE A 66 -4.29 -12.32 -12.64
N PRO A 67 -3.06 -12.82 -12.85
CA PRO A 67 -2.79 -13.76 -13.92
C PRO A 67 -3.63 -15.03 -13.73
N GLY A 68 -4.34 -15.46 -14.77
CA GLY A 68 -5.05 -16.74 -14.73
C GLY A 68 -4.06 -17.92 -14.68
N GLY A 69 -4.14 -18.78 -13.66
CA GLY A 69 -3.29 -19.97 -13.55
C GLY A 69 -3.11 -20.51 -12.14
N LYS A 70 -2.26 -21.55 -11.99
CA LYS A 70 -1.86 -22.12 -10.69
C LYS A 70 -0.86 -21.26 -9.92
N ASP A 71 -0.27 -20.26 -10.57
CA ASP A 71 0.61 -19.29 -9.95
C ASP A 71 -0.24 -18.20 -9.28
N SER A 72 -0.24 -18.21 -7.96
CA SER A 72 -0.94 -17.23 -7.11
C SER A 72 -0.17 -15.90 -7.08
N GLY A 73 -0.09 -15.22 -8.23
CA GLY A 73 0.46 -13.88 -8.36
C GLY A 73 -0.62 -12.81 -8.33
N LEU A 74 -0.25 -11.61 -7.91
CA LEU A 74 -1.06 -10.39 -8.03
C LEU A 74 -0.10 -9.26 -8.34
N THR A 75 -0.47 -8.35 -9.24
CA THR A 75 0.26 -7.11 -9.45
C THR A 75 -0.67 -5.93 -9.25
N LEU A 76 -0.30 -5.05 -8.31
CA LEU A 76 -0.92 -3.73 -8.18
C LEU A 76 -0.03 -2.70 -8.87
N THR A 77 -0.67 -1.83 -9.63
CA THR A 77 -0.02 -0.79 -10.42
C THR A 77 -0.58 0.56 -10.03
N PHE A 78 0.32 1.46 -9.65
CA PHE A 78 -0.02 2.80 -9.21
C PHE A 78 0.66 3.87 -10.05
N VAL A 79 -0.10 4.87 -10.49
CA VAL A 79 0.40 6.01 -11.26
C VAL A 79 0.87 7.14 -10.33
N PRO A 80 1.90 7.90 -10.74
CA PRO A 80 2.38 9.03 -9.97
C PRO A 80 1.36 10.17 -9.93
N SER A 81 1.15 10.78 -8.77
CA SER A 81 0.63 12.14 -8.71
C SER A 81 1.64 13.11 -9.36
N ARG A 82 1.18 13.83 -10.40
CA ARG A 82 1.98 14.78 -11.21
C ARG A 82 2.71 15.87 -10.42
N TRP A 83 2.28 16.11 -9.18
CA TRP A 83 2.81 17.17 -8.33
C TRP A 83 3.83 16.67 -7.31
N LYS A 84 3.94 15.35 -7.10
CA LYS A 84 4.64 14.77 -5.95
C LYS A 84 5.65 13.70 -6.33
N HIS A 85 5.35 12.88 -7.33
CA HIS A 85 6.14 11.70 -7.63
C HIS A 85 6.83 11.83 -8.99
N ASP A 86 8.07 11.36 -9.06
CA ASP A 86 8.84 11.28 -10.30
C ASP A 86 8.50 10.01 -11.11
N ALA A 87 7.94 9.01 -10.44
CA ALA A 87 7.65 7.69 -10.99
C ALA A 87 6.45 7.06 -10.28
N GLY A 88 5.75 6.15 -10.95
CA GLY A 88 4.75 5.32 -10.31
C GLY A 88 5.37 4.12 -9.59
N LEU A 89 4.51 3.27 -9.05
CA LEU A 89 4.88 2.12 -8.25
C LEU A 89 4.18 0.87 -8.78
N ARG A 90 4.96 -0.19 -8.99
CA ARG A 90 4.43 -1.53 -9.26
C ARG A 90 4.78 -2.46 -8.12
N ILE A 91 3.79 -3.10 -7.52
CA ILE A 91 3.96 -4.08 -6.45
C ILE A 91 3.52 -5.44 -6.97
N ARG A 92 4.46 -6.39 -7.02
CA ARG A 92 4.19 -7.77 -7.40
C ARG A 92 4.19 -8.66 -6.16
N TYR A 93 3.06 -9.28 -5.89
CA TYR A 93 2.88 -10.23 -4.80
C TYR A 93 3.06 -11.66 -5.31
N THR A 94 3.63 -12.52 -4.47
CA THR A 94 3.83 -13.94 -4.77
C THR A 94 3.22 -14.82 -3.69
N GLY A 95 2.66 -15.97 -4.08
CA GLY A 95 2.02 -16.87 -3.12
C GLY A 95 0.79 -16.26 -2.47
N VAL A 96 0.01 -15.49 -3.23
CA VAL A 96 -1.21 -14.81 -2.77
C VAL A 96 -2.22 -15.85 -2.29
N ARG A 97 -2.68 -15.67 -1.05
CA ARG A 97 -3.70 -16.52 -0.41
C ARG A 97 -5.04 -15.80 -0.25
N HIS A 98 -5.00 -14.47 -0.19
CA HIS A 98 -6.16 -13.61 -0.07
C HIS A 98 -5.92 -12.31 -0.82
N PHE A 99 -6.96 -11.83 -1.49
CA PHE A 99 -7.00 -10.51 -2.10
C PHE A 99 -8.44 -9.99 -2.00
N SER A 100 -8.59 -8.76 -1.49
CA SER A 100 -9.87 -8.06 -1.49
C SER A 100 -9.67 -6.57 -1.70
N ILE A 101 -10.65 -5.95 -2.35
CA ILE A 101 -10.87 -4.50 -2.34
C ILE A 101 -12.25 -4.28 -1.73
N THR A 102 -12.32 -3.46 -0.68
CA THR A 102 -13.56 -3.09 -0.02
C THR A 102 -13.75 -1.59 -0.17
N TYR A 103 -14.87 -1.18 -0.77
CA TYR A 103 -15.25 0.22 -0.94
C TYR A 103 -16.16 0.66 0.21
N GLU A 104 -15.97 1.87 0.73
CA GLU A 104 -16.84 2.43 1.77
C GLU A 104 -18.15 2.99 1.18
N HIS A 105 -18.09 3.56 -0.04
CA HIS A 105 -19.24 4.12 -0.73
C HIS A 105 -19.50 3.48 -2.10
N ALA A 106 -20.72 3.67 -2.62
CA ALA A 106 -21.04 3.28 -3.99
C ALA A 106 -20.33 4.23 -4.97
N ILE A 107 -19.33 3.69 -5.65
CA ILE A 107 -18.40 4.34 -6.61
C ILE A 107 -19.02 5.53 -7.37
N ASP A 108 -18.40 6.71 -7.21
CA ASP A 108 -18.45 7.75 -8.24
C ASP A 108 -17.29 7.50 -9.21
N TRP A 109 -17.61 7.04 -10.42
CA TRP A 109 -16.65 6.45 -11.38
C TRP A 109 -15.63 7.45 -11.95
N MET A 110 -15.68 8.72 -11.51
CA MET A 110 -14.90 9.81 -12.09
C MET A 110 -13.61 10.16 -11.33
N GLU A 111 -13.44 9.72 -10.07
CA GLU A 111 -12.22 10.00 -9.30
C GLU A 111 -11.32 8.76 -9.14
N THR A 112 -10.01 8.94 -9.34
CA THR A 112 -9.02 7.87 -9.11
C THR A 112 -8.77 7.72 -7.62
N ASP A 113 -8.99 6.53 -7.08
CA ASP A 113 -8.62 6.22 -5.71
C ASP A 113 -7.13 6.40 -5.49
N THR A 114 -6.77 7.28 -4.55
CA THR A 114 -5.37 7.54 -4.21
C THR A 114 -5.02 6.95 -2.87
N VAL A 115 -3.79 6.44 -2.75
CA VAL A 115 -3.28 5.87 -1.50
C VAL A 115 -3.18 6.96 -0.44
N LEU A 116 -3.77 6.70 0.72
CA LEU A 116 -3.58 7.50 1.93
C LEU A 116 -2.36 7.02 2.70
N LEU A 117 -2.33 5.72 3.00
CA LEU A 117 -1.27 5.06 3.74
C LEU A 117 -1.38 3.54 3.55
N ASP A 118 -0.31 2.82 3.89
CA ASP A 118 -0.31 1.36 3.96
C ASP A 118 0.40 0.85 5.22
N GLU A 119 0.20 -0.43 5.49
CA GLU A 119 0.82 -1.15 6.59
C GLU A 119 1.07 -2.61 6.19
N ILE A 120 2.23 -3.12 6.61
CA ILE A 120 2.61 -4.51 6.37
C ILE A 120 2.90 -5.19 7.70
N LEU A 121 2.19 -6.28 7.95
CA LEU A 121 2.32 -7.07 9.17
C LEU A 121 2.71 -8.51 8.86
N PRO A 122 3.42 -9.20 9.77
CA PRO A 122 3.59 -10.64 9.68
C PRO A 122 2.24 -11.36 9.62
N HIS A 123 2.16 -12.41 8.83
CA HIS A 123 0.96 -13.21 8.66
C HIS A 123 1.34 -14.66 8.39
N ASP A 124 0.48 -15.64 8.69
CA ASP A 124 0.75 -17.08 8.48
C ASP A 124 1.09 -17.42 7.01
N ALA A 125 0.62 -16.59 6.07
CA ALA A 125 0.92 -16.72 4.65
C ALA A 125 2.32 -16.21 4.27
N GLY A 126 2.96 -15.41 5.13
CA GLY A 126 4.18 -14.61 4.91
C GLY A 126 4.00 -13.20 5.48
N CYS A 127 3.19 -12.38 4.80
CA CYS A 127 2.77 -11.06 5.29
C CYS A 127 1.34 -10.72 4.85
N SER A 128 0.74 -9.79 5.59
CA SER A 128 -0.46 -9.06 5.21
C SER A 128 -0.06 -7.65 4.80
N HIS A 129 -0.55 -7.18 3.67
CA HIS A 129 -0.38 -5.81 3.21
C HIS A 129 -1.76 -5.17 3.10
N GLU A 130 -2.01 -4.19 3.96
CA GLU A 130 -3.22 -3.38 3.96
C GLU A 130 -2.87 -2.00 3.37
N ILE A 131 -3.61 -1.57 2.34
CA ILE A 131 -3.44 -0.28 1.68
C ILE A 131 -4.77 0.45 1.78
N VAL A 132 -4.77 1.58 2.49
CA VAL A 132 -5.93 2.47 2.58
C VAL A 132 -5.86 3.48 1.46
N LEU A 133 -6.92 3.52 0.65
CA LEU A 133 -7.17 4.51 -0.38
C LEU A 133 -8.20 5.54 0.12
N THR A 134 -8.49 6.54 -0.70
CA THR A 134 -9.49 7.58 -0.41
C THR A 134 -10.90 7.04 -0.15
N ASP A 135 -11.35 6.01 -0.88
CA ASP A 135 -12.70 5.42 -0.72
C ASP A 135 -12.69 3.88 -0.64
N ALA A 136 -11.51 3.27 -0.53
CA ALA A 136 -11.37 1.83 -0.52
C ALA A 136 -10.20 1.35 0.35
N VAL A 137 -10.27 0.08 0.75
CA VAL A 137 -9.17 -0.63 1.41
C VAL A 137 -8.82 -1.86 0.58
N ILE A 138 -7.55 -1.97 0.22
CA ILE A 138 -6.99 -3.17 -0.39
C ILE A 138 -6.32 -4.01 0.70
N VAL A 139 -6.60 -5.31 0.72
CA VAL A 139 -5.89 -6.27 1.58
C VAL A 139 -5.32 -7.40 0.72
N VAL A 140 -4.03 -7.67 0.90
CA VAL A 140 -3.33 -8.79 0.27
C VAL A 140 -2.65 -9.64 1.33
N HIS A 141 -2.98 -10.95 1.39
CA HIS A 141 -2.16 -11.90 2.15
C HIS A 141 -1.29 -12.69 1.17
N CYS A 142 0.02 -12.65 1.35
CA CYS A 142 0.96 -13.25 0.41
C CYS A 142 2.20 -13.81 1.12
N ARG A 143 2.99 -14.59 0.38
CA ARG A 143 4.28 -15.09 0.85
C ARG A 143 5.33 -14.01 0.93
N ASP A 144 5.43 -13.19 -0.10
CA ASP A 144 6.33 -12.05 -0.18
C ASP A 144 5.91 -11.14 -1.33
N LEU A 145 6.44 -9.92 -1.36
CA LEU A 145 6.21 -8.93 -2.40
C LEU A 145 7.52 -8.35 -2.94
N ALA A 146 7.47 -7.80 -4.14
CA ALA A 146 8.54 -7.01 -4.71
C ALA A 146 7.97 -5.70 -5.27
N ALA A 147 8.51 -4.59 -4.81
CA ALA A 147 8.10 -3.25 -5.21
C ALA A 147 9.16 -2.60 -6.11
N VAL A 148 8.73 -2.00 -7.21
CA VAL A 148 9.61 -1.29 -8.14
C VAL A 148 9.00 0.06 -8.48
N TRP A 149 9.77 1.12 -8.24
CA TRP A 149 9.48 2.47 -8.70
C TRP A 149 9.92 2.62 -10.16
N GLY A 150 9.06 3.16 -11.03
CA GLY A 150 9.42 3.35 -12.44
C GLY A 150 8.27 3.84 -13.33
N GLY A 151 8.53 3.88 -14.64
CA GLY A 151 7.53 4.18 -15.66
C GLY A 151 6.45 3.10 -15.68
N VAL A 152 5.21 3.55 -15.63
CA VAL A 152 4.00 2.71 -15.59
C VAL A 152 3.35 2.68 -16.95
#